data_AF-A0A3G6RHQ1-F1
#
_entry.id   AF-A0A3G6RHQ1-F1
#
_cell.length_a   1.000
_cell.length_b   1.000
_cell.length_c   1.000
_cell.angle_alpha   90.00
_cell.angle_beta   90.00
_cell.angle_gamma   90.00
#
_symmetry.space_group_name_H-M   'P 1'
#
loop_
_entity.id
_entity.type
_entity.pdbx_description
1 polymer ?
#
loop_
_entity_poly.entity_id
_entity_poly.type
_entity_poly.pdbx_seq_one_letter_code
_entity_poly.pdbx_strand_id
1 'polypeptide(L)'
;MIEIIGFDDQAYKIIIAKLFMVCGAWICVLIAILIDLYFGIQKSKSIGEHTSSEGFRRSIQKFAFYYSMMFFALIFDTLFLPVSISLNIAYILKVAPLFSILCAAGLVLTEAKSVREKADQKLRRKTDRSNREIASGLFDLLKNKDSIIDLINTVKKDESNNTSTD
;
A
#
# COMPACT_ATOMS: atom_id res chain seq x y z
N MET A 1 -47.40 -7.06 34.03
CA MET A 1 -47.49 -6.78 32.60
C MET A 1 -46.13 -6.22 32.18
N ILE A 2 -45.19 -7.11 31.85
CA ILE A 2 -43.87 -6.74 31.35
C ILE A 2 -44.05 -6.70 29.84
N GLU A 3 -44.06 -5.50 29.25
CA GLU A 3 -43.95 -5.34 27.80
C GLU A 3 -42.59 -5.86 27.37
N ILE A 4 -42.53 -7.16 27.06
CA ILE A 4 -41.39 -7.77 26.40
C ILE A 4 -41.44 -7.27 24.95
N ILE A 5 -40.61 -6.27 24.68
CA ILE A 5 -40.05 -5.96 23.36
C ILE A 5 -41.11 -5.62 22.31
N GLY A 6 -41.70 -4.43 22.45
CA GLY A 6 -42.16 -3.68 21.28
C GLY A 6 -40.93 -3.15 20.54
N PHE A 7 -40.31 -3.96 19.69
CA PHE A 7 -39.29 -3.47 18.78
C PHE A 7 -39.99 -2.60 17.73
N ASP A 8 -40.00 -1.27 17.95
CA ASP A 8 -40.61 -0.30 17.05
C ASP A 8 -40.07 -0.46 15.62
N ASP A 9 -40.93 -0.31 14.60
CA ASP A 9 -40.56 -0.44 13.18
C ASP A 9 -39.40 0.49 12.81
N GLN A 10 -39.28 1.63 13.50
CA GLN A 10 -38.17 2.56 13.33
C GLN A 10 -36.83 2.00 13.84
N ALA A 11 -36.82 1.32 14.99
CA ALA A 11 -35.61 0.71 15.53
C ALA A 11 -35.09 -0.41 14.61
N TYR A 12 -36.01 -1.19 14.01
CA TYR A 12 -35.67 -2.23 13.04
C TYR A 12 -34.99 -1.66 11.79
N LYS A 13 -35.55 -0.58 11.24
CA LYS A 13 -34.96 0.13 10.09
C LYS A 13 -33.56 0.66 10.39
N ILE A 14 -33.34 1.23 11.58
CA ILE A 14 -32.03 1.76 12.00
C ILE A 14 -31.00 0.64 12.10
N ILE A 15 -31.34 -0.50 12.71
CA ILE A 15 -30.41 -1.64 12.85
C ILE A 15 -30.04 -2.22 11.48
N ILE A 16 -31.01 -2.41 10.59
CA ILE A 16 -30.72 -2.92 9.24
C ILE A 16 -29.83 -1.96 8.46
N ALA A 17 -30.15 -0.67 8.47
CA ALA A 17 -29.35 0.34 7.78
C ALA A 17 -27.90 0.35 8.29
N LYS A 18 -27.71 0.25 9.62
CA LYS A 18 -26.38 0.09 10.23
C LYS A 18 -25.67 -1.15 9.74
N LEU A 19 -26.33 -2.29 9.77
CA LEU A 19 -25.75 -3.57 9.36
C LEU A 19 -25.26 -3.50 7.91
N PHE A 20 -26.08 -2.96 7.01
CA PHE A 20 -25.69 -2.75 5.61
C PHE A 20 -24.45 -1.87 5.46
N MET A 21 -24.36 -0.76 6.21
CA MET A 21 -23.18 0.11 6.20
C MET A 21 -21.93 -0.58 6.74
N VAL A 22 -22.06 -1.35 7.83
CA VAL A 22 -20.94 -2.12 8.38
C VAL A 22 -20.49 -3.18 7.38
N CYS A 23 -21.41 -3.92 6.76
CA CYS A 23 -21.08 -4.88 5.70
C CYS A 23 -20.34 -4.21 4.54
N GLY A 24 -20.78 -3.03 4.10
CA GLY A 24 -20.09 -2.24 3.09
C GLY A 24 -18.66 -1.87 3.51
N ALA A 25 -18.46 -1.41 4.75
CA ALA A 25 -17.14 -1.09 5.28
C ALA A 25 -16.22 -2.32 5.33
N TRP A 26 -16.75 -3.48 5.72
CA TRP A 26 -16.01 -4.74 5.72
C TRP A 26 -15.57 -5.16 4.31
N ILE A 27 -16.44 -5.00 3.31
CA ILE A 27 -16.11 -5.27 1.90
C ILE A 27 -15.02 -4.30 1.41
N CYS A 28 -15.10 -3.02 1.74
CA CYS A 28 -14.07 -2.04 1.36
C CYS A 28 -12.69 -2.42 1.94
N VAL A 29 -12.63 -2.81 3.22
CA VAL A 29 -11.39 -3.27 3.86
C VAL A 29 -10.88 -4.56 3.20
N LEU A 30 -11.77 -5.50 2.87
CA LEU A 30 -11.41 -6.72 2.14
C LEU A 30 -10.76 -6.38 0.79
N ILE A 31 -11.39 -5.50 0.00
CA ILE A 31 -10.85 -5.07 -1.30
C ILE A 31 -9.47 -4.44 -1.12
N ALA A 32 -9.27 -3.59 -0.10
CA ALA A 32 -7.98 -2.97 0.16
C ALA A 32 -6.88 -4.02 0.46
N ILE A 33 -7.18 -5.04 1.28
CA ILE A 33 -6.25 -6.14 1.57
C ILE A 33 -5.95 -6.96 0.32
N LEU A 34 -6.98 -7.26 -0.50
CA LEU A 34 -6.81 -8.02 -1.73
C LEU A 34 -5.91 -7.28 -2.74
N ILE A 35 -6.05 -5.96 -2.84
CA ILE A 35 -5.19 -5.12 -3.67
C ILE A 35 -3.74 -5.19 -3.17
N ASP A 36 -3.49 -5.05 -1.85
CA ASP A 36 -2.13 -5.15 -1.29
C ASP A 36 -1.52 -6.55 -1.55
N LEU A 37 -2.32 -7.61 -1.41
CA LEU A 37 -1.90 -8.98 -1.68
C LEU A 37 -1.56 -9.20 -3.16
N TYR A 38 -2.40 -8.72 -4.07
CA TYR A 38 -2.19 -8.87 -5.52
C TYR A 38 -0.88 -8.19 -5.97
N PHE A 39 -0.64 -6.95 -5.54
CA PHE A 39 0.61 -6.26 -5.84
C PHE A 39 1.82 -6.91 -5.15
N GLY A 40 1.64 -7.48 -3.94
CA GLY A 40 2.65 -8.26 -3.24
C GLY A 40 3.09 -9.51 -4.04
N ILE A 41 2.12 -10.27 -4.54
CA ILE A 41 2.35 -11.50 -5.33
C ILE A 41 3.04 -11.16 -6.66
N GLN A 42 2.55 -10.14 -7.38
CA GLN A 42 3.15 -9.72 -8.65
C GLN A 42 4.63 -9.31 -8.48
N LYS A 43 4.95 -8.63 -7.37
CA LYS A 43 6.32 -8.23 -7.04
C LYS A 43 7.23 -9.43 -6.76
N SER A 44 6.78 -10.42 -5.98
CA SER A 44 7.56 -11.65 -5.73
C SER A 44 7.86 -12.39 -7.04
N LYS A 45 6.85 -12.53 -7.91
CA LYS A 45 7.02 -13.19 -9.22
C LYS A 45 8.04 -12.47 -10.12
N SER A 46 8.12 -11.15 -10.06
CA SER A 46 9.08 -10.35 -10.85
C SER A 46 10.54 -10.45 -10.38
N ILE A 47 10.78 -10.91 -9.15
CA ILE A 47 12.13 -11.00 -8.55
C ILE A 47 12.70 -12.43 -8.72
N GLY A 48 11.89 -13.39 -9.16
CA GLY A 48 12.33 -14.78 -9.36
C GLY A 48 12.56 -15.57 -8.06
N GLU A 49 12.33 -14.95 -6.90
CA GLU A 49 12.26 -15.68 -5.63
C GLU A 49 10.93 -16.41 -5.55
N HIS A 50 10.99 -17.73 -5.32
CA HIS A 50 9.82 -18.54 -4.99
C HIS A 50 9.04 -17.85 -3.88
N THR A 51 7.74 -17.67 -4.09
CA THR A 51 6.79 -17.18 -3.10
C THR A 51 6.98 -17.95 -1.80
N SER A 52 7.71 -17.37 -0.84
CA SER A 52 7.93 -18.03 0.44
C SER A 52 6.60 -18.04 1.19
N SER A 53 6.29 -19.17 1.83
CA SER A 53 5.10 -19.35 2.68
C SER A 53 4.92 -18.21 3.70
N GLU A 54 6.04 -17.59 4.10
CA GLU A 54 6.09 -16.47 5.03
C GLU A 54 5.37 -15.21 4.52
N GLY A 55 5.40 -14.94 3.20
CA GLY A 55 4.68 -13.82 2.62
C GLY A 55 3.16 -13.96 2.78
N PHE A 56 2.64 -15.17 2.50
CA PHE A 56 1.23 -15.47 2.64
C PHE A 56 0.79 -15.51 4.10
N ARG A 57 1.62 -16.08 4.99
CA ARG A 57 1.40 -16.08 6.45
C ARG A 57 1.27 -14.66 6.99
N ARG A 58 2.12 -13.74 6.53
CA ARG A 58 2.05 -12.32 6.90
C ARG A 58 0.74 -11.66 6.43
N SER A 59 0.27 -11.99 5.24
CA SER A 59 -1.02 -11.51 4.72
C SER A 59 -2.22 -12.06 5.51
N ILE A 60 -2.20 -13.34 5.88
CA ILE A 60 -3.22 -13.93 6.78
C ILE A 60 -3.22 -13.23 8.14
N GLN A 61 -2.04 -12.97 8.71
CA GLN A 61 -1.93 -12.29 9.99
C GLN A 61 -2.47 -10.85 9.92
N LYS A 62 -2.18 -10.11 8.84
CA LYS A 62 -2.81 -8.81 8.58
C LYS A 62 -4.34 -8.94 8.51
N PHE A 63 -4.84 -9.89 7.72
CA PHE A 63 -6.27 -10.13 7.57
C PHE A 63 -6.94 -10.39 8.93
N ALA A 64 -6.38 -11.29 9.73
CA ALA A 64 -6.88 -11.61 11.06
C ALA A 64 -6.87 -10.39 11.99
N PHE A 65 -5.80 -9.57 11.96
CA PHE A 65 -5.74 -8.34 12.76
C PHE A 65 -6.80 -7.32 12.32
N TYR A 66 -7.01 -7.16 11.00
CA TYR A 66 -7.91 -6.15 10.44
C TYR A 66 -9.36 -6.51 10.74
N TYR A 67 -9.73 -7.78 10.54
CA TYR A 67 -11.05 -8.27 10.87
C TYR A 67 -11.32 -8.32 12.38
N SER A 68 -10.30 -8.61 13.20
CA SER A 68 -10.43 -8.48 14.66
C SER A 68 -10.73 -7.04 15.06
N MET A 69 -10.03 -6.07 14.46
CA MET A 69 -10.25 -4.65 14.75
C MET A 69 -11.64 -4.17 14.28
N MET A 70 -12.07 -4.60 13.09
CA MET A 70 -13.43 -4.32 12.58
C MET A 70 -14.52 -4.96 13.45
N PHE A 71 -14.26 -6.15 14.00
CA PHE A 71 -15.18 -6.80 14.94
C PHE A 71 -15.27 -6.04 16.26
N PHE A 72 -14.16 -5.56 16.81
CA PHE A 72 -14.18 -4.66 17.96
C PHE A 72 -14.97 -3.38 17.66
N ALA A 73 -14.78 -2.78 16.49
CA ALA A 73 -15.51 -1.59 16.06
C ALA A 73 -17.04 -1.84 15.99
N LEU A 74 -17.46 -3.01 15.49
CA LEU A 74 -18.87 -3.43 15.48
C LEU A 74 -19.47 -3.51 16.89
N ILE A 75 -18.72 -4.01 17.87
CA ILE A 75 -19.16 -4.05 19.27
C ILE A 75 -19.40 -2.63 19.78
N PHE A 76 -18.47 -1.70 19.53
CA PHE A 76 -18.63 -0.30 19.92
C PHE A 76 -19.83 0.36 19.24
N ASP A 77 -20.06 0.11 17.95
CA ASP A 77 -21.22 0.64 17.22
C ASP A 77 -22.55 0.13 17.79
N THR A 78 -22.58 -1.10 18.29
CA THR A 78 -23.74 -1.71 18.94
C THR A 78 -23.98 -1.11 20.33
N LEU A 79 -22.92 -0.95 21.12
CA LEU A 79 -22.97 -0.32 22.45
C LEU A 79 -23.31 1.18 22.39
N PHE A 80 -22.92 1.85 21.30
CA PHE A 80 -23.18 3.27 21.12
C PHE A 80 -24.65 3.57 20.79
N LEU A 81 -25.40 2.62 20.21
CA LEU A 81 -26.81 2.81 19.85
C LEU A 81 -27.71 3.21 21.03
N PRO A 82 -27.76 2.47 22.17
CA PRO A 82 -28.58 2.86 23.32
C PRO A 82 -28.14 4.19 23.95
N VAL A 83 -26.82 4.44 24.01
CA VAL A 83 -26.27 5.71 24.51
C VAL A 83 -26.73 6.89 23.65
N SER A 84 -26.68 6.71 22.32
CA SER A 84 -27.09 7.72 21.36
C SER A 84 -28.59 8.03 21.40
N ILE A 85 -29.42 7.04 21.76
CA ILE A 85 -30.85 7.24 22.01
C ILE A 85 -31.05 8.04 23.30
N SER A 86 -30.35 7.67 24.38
CA SER A 86 -30.45 8.34 25.69
C SER A 86 -30.01 9.80 25.66
N LEU A 87 -29.02 10.15 24.84
CA LEU A 87 -28.52 11.53 24.68
C LEU A 87 -29.29 12.36 23.64
N ASN A 88 -30.35 11.80 23.04
CA ASN A 88 -31.15 12.41 21.97
C ASN A 88 -30.31 13.02 20.82
N ILE A 89 -29.28 12.29 20.39
CA ILE A 89 -28.38 12.72 19.30
C ILE A 89 -29.14 12.75 17.96
N ALA A 90 -28.69 13.56 17.00
CA ALA A 90 -29.23 13.62 15.65
C ALA A 90 -29.33 12.23 14.98
N TYR A 91 -30.42 12.03 14.21
CA TYR A 91 -30.73 10.75 13.55
C TYR A 91 -29.59 10.20 12.67
N ILE A 92 -28.89 11.09 11.96
CA ILE A 92 -27.74 10.72 11.10
C ILE A 92 -26.64 10.01 11.91
N LEU A 93 -26.29 10.55 13.08
CA LEU A 93 -25.27 9.96 13.94
C LEU A 93 -25.76 8.68 14.65
N LYS A 94 -27.08 8.58 14.88
CA LYS A 94 -27.70 7.36 15.39
C LYS A 94 -27.58 6.22 14.39
N VAL A 95 -27.69 6.48 13.09
CA VAL A 95 -27.68 5.47 12.01
C VAL A 95 -26.28 5.16 11.50
N ALA A 96 -25.34 6.10 11.56
CA ALA A 96 -23.98 5.87 11.11
C ALA A 96 -23.19 4.93 12.07
N PRO A 97 -22.55 3.85 11.59
CA PRO A 97 -21.62 3.05 12.39
C PRO A 97 -20.26 3.77 12.48
N LEU A 98 -20.19 4.77 13.35
CA LEU A 98 -19.07 5.71 13.47
C LEU A 98 -17.74 5.00 13.72
N PHE A 99 -17.72 3.99 14.60
CA PHE A 99 -16.48 3.28 14.95
C PHE A 99 -16.01 2.40 13.81
N SER A 100 -16.90 1.67 13.15
CA SER A 100 -16.55 0.86 11.96
C SER A 100 -16.05 1.71 10.80
N ILE A 101 -16.65 2.88 10.57
CA ILE A 101 -16.21 3.81 9.51
C ILE A 101 -14.82 4.37 9.85
N LEU A 102 -14.62 4.82 11.09
CA LEU A 102 -13.33 5.37 11.53
C LEU A 102 -12.23 4.31 11.47
N CYS A 103 -12.53 3.09 11.89
CA CYS A 103 -11.63 1.95 11.85
C CYS A 103 -11.28 1.57 10.40
N ALA A 104 -12.27 1.43 9.53
CA ALA A 104 -12.07 1.15 8.10
C ALA A 104 -11.23 2.24 7.43
N ALA A 105 -11.51 3.51 7.72
CA ALA A 105 -10.72 4.63 7.20
C ALA A 105 -9.25 4.55 7.67
N GLY A 106 -9.02 4.28 8.96
CA GLY A 106 -7.68 4.07 9.51
C GLY A 106 -6.93 2.95 8.81
N LEU A 107 -7.57 1.78 8.63
CA LEU A 107 -6.97 0.63 7.94
C LEU A 107 -6.63 0.95 6.48
N VAL A 108 -7.55 1.57 5.74
CA VAL A 108 -7.31 1.99 4.35
C VAL A 108 -6.13 2.97 4.26
N LEU A 109 -6.03 3.93 5.19
CA LEU A 109 -4.92 4.87 5.23
C LEU A 109 -3.57 4.19 5.53
N THR A 110 -3.55 3.19 6.43
CA THR A 110 -2.31 2.44 6.72
C THR A 110 -1.83 1.65 5.50
N GLU A 111 -2.73 1.04 4.75
CA GLU A 111 -2.35 0.31 3.54
C GLU A 111 -1.97 1.26 2.40
N ALA A 112 -2.68 2.38 2.21
CA ALA A 112 -2.32 3.39 1.23
C ALA A 112 -0.91 3.95 1.50
N LYS A 113 -0.55 4.18 2.77
CA LYS A 113 0.80 4.57 3.17
C LYS A 113 1.82 3.47 2.84
N SER A 114 1.51 2.20 3.11
CA SER A 114 2.39 1.07 2.78
C SER A 114 2.67 0.97 1.28
N VAL A 115 1.66 1.18 0.44
CA VAL A 115 1.82 1.17 -1.03
C VAL A 115 2.74 2.29 -1.50
N ARG A 116 2.59 3.50 -0.96
CA ARG A 116 3.47 4.65 -1.28
C ARG A 116 4.92 4.37 -0.91
N GLU A 117 5.16 3.85 0.30
CA GLU A 117 6.52 3.48 0.74
C GLU A 117 7.15 2.40 -0.18
N LYS A 118 6.36 1.41 -0.60
CA LYS A 118 6.81 0.38 -1.55
C LYS A 118 7.15 0.97 -2.92
N ALA A 119 6.42 1.99 -3.38
CA ALA A 119 6.67 2.68 -4.65
C ALA A 119 7.95 3.52 -4.60
N ASP A 120 8.15 4.29 -3.54
CA ASP A 120 9.34 5.12 -3.34
C ASP A 120 10.62 4.27 -3.23
N GLN A 121 10.55 3.14 -2.54
CA GLN A 121 11.65 2.17 -2.49
C GLN A 121 11.98 1.60 -3.88
N LYS A 122 10.97 1.40 -4.74
CA LYS A 122 11.18 0.90 -6.12
C LYS A 122 11.86 1.97 -6.99
N LEU A 123 11.51 3.24 -6.82
CA LEU A 123 12.16 4.37 -7.50
C LEU A 123 13.62 4.50 -7.08
N ARG A 124 13.90 4.53 -5.77
CA ARG A 124 15.27 4.62 -5.23
C ARG A 124 16.18 3.51 -5.75
N ARG A 125 15.70 2.26 -5.76
CA ARG A 125 16.48 1.12 -6.30
C ARG A 125 16.79 1.25 -7.79
N LYS A 126 15.91 1.85 -8.59
CA LYS A 126 16.18 2.12 -10.02
C LYS A 126 17.24 3.20 -10.18
N THR A 127 17.13 4.29 -9.42
CA THR A 127 18.11 5.37 -9.43
C THR A 127 19.49 4.89 -8.97
N ASP A 128 19.56 4.08 -7.91
CA ASP A 128 20.84 3.54 -7.40
C ASP A 128 21.51 2.59 -8.40
N ARG A 129 20.73 1.76 -9.12
CA ARG A 129 21.29 0.91 -10.20
C ARG A 129 21.82 1.74 -11.36
N SER A 130 21.04 2.71 -11.83
CA SER A 130 21.46 3.61 -12.92
C SER A 130 22.73 4.36 -12.54
N ASN A 131 22.84 4.84 -11.30
CA ASN A 131 24.02 5.54 -10.81
C ASN A 131 25.24 4.61 -10.71
N ARG A 132 25.05 3.35 -10.28
CA ARG A 132 26.14 2.35 -10.26
C ARG A 132 26.61 1.99 -11.66
N GLU A 133 25.72 1.81 -12.61
CA GLU A 133 26.06 1.50 -14.01
C GLU A 133 26.85 2.65 -14.67
N ILE A 134 26.45 3.90 -14.41
CA ILE A 134 27.20 5.09 -14.86
C ILE A 134 28.57 5.16 -14.16
N ALA A 135 28.63 4.90 -12.86
CA ALA A 135 29.88 4.92 -12.10
C ALA A 135 30.85 3.81 -12.55
N SER A 136 30.35 2.60 -12.82
CA SER A 136 31.18 1.50 -13.35
C SER A 136 31.67 1.79 -14.76
N GLY A 137 30.81 2.32 -15.65
CA GLY A 137 31.23 2.70 -17.00
C GLY A 137 32.30 3.79 -16.98
N LEU A 138 32.17 4.79 -16.09
CA LEU A 138 33.19 5.82 -15.92
C LEU A 138 34.49 5.25 -15.34
N PHE A 139 34.41 4.30 -14.41
CA PHE A 139 35.58 3.64 -13.84
C PHE A 139 36.31 2.78 -14.87
N ASP A 140 35.59 2.06 -15.73
CA ASP A 140 36.17 1.27 -16.82
C ASP A 140 36.88 2.16 -17.86
N LEU A 141 36.31 3.33 -18.19
CA LEU A 141 36.97 4.34 -19.04
C LEU A 141 38.22 4.92 -18.37
N LEU A 142 38.18 5.19 -17.06
CA LEU A 142 39.33 5.71 -16.32
C LEU A 142 40.46 4.68 -16.20
N LYS A 143 40.13 3.39 -16.09
CA LYS A 143 41.11 2.31 -16.05
C LYS A 143 41.79 2.09 -17.39
N ASN A 144 41.08 2.33 -18.49
CA ASN A 144 41.62 2.27 -19.85
C ASN A 144 42.22 3.62 -20.33
N LYS A 145 42.42 4.59 -19.42
CA LYS A 145 42.93 5.92 -19.74
C LYS A 145 44.27 5.88 -20.50
N ASP A 146 45.13 4.89 -20.23
CA ASP A 146 46.40 4.72 -20.94
C ASP A 146 46.19 4.35 -22.42
N SER A 147 45.21 3.48 -22.73
CA SER A 147 44.84 3.16 -24.11
C SER A 147 44.17 4.31 -24.84
N ILE A 148 43.41 5.16 -24.14
CA ILE A 148 42.78 6.35 -24.73
C ILE A 148 43.83 7.43 -25.04
N ILE A 149 44.81 7.62 -24.14
CA ILE A 149 45.92 8.54 -24.36
C ILE A 149 46.77 8.07 -25.55
N ASP A 150 47.04 6.78 -25.68
CA ASP A 150 47.75 6.23 -26.84
C ASP A 150 46.94 6.38 -28.14
N LEU A 151 45.61 6.20 -28.11
CA LEU A 151 44.77 6.40 -29.28
C LEU A 151 44.74 7.88 -29.72
N ILE A 152 44.61 8.81 -28.77
CA ILE A 152 44.66 10.26 -29.02
C ILE A 152 46.03 10.66 -29.59
N ASN A 153 47.12 10.11 -29.04
CA ASN A 153 48.46 10.38 -29.54
C ASN A 153 48.68 9.80 -30.94
N THR A 154 48.08 8.65 -31.26
CA THR A 154 48.19 8.01 -32.59
C THR A 154 47.42 8.82 -33.63
N VAL A 155 46.18 9.24 -33.33
CA VAL A 155 45.36 10.10 -34.22
C VAL A 155 46.03 11.45 -34.46
N LYS A 156 46.61 12.05 -33.42
CA LYS A 156 47.34 13.34 -33.55
C LYS A 156 48.62 13.19 -34.40
N LYS A 157 49.24 12.01 -34.41
CA LYS A 157 50.41 11.71 -35.23
C LYS A 157 50.03 11.51 -36.70
N ASP A 158 48.89 10.88 -36.97
CA ASP A 158 48.35 10.71 -38.32
C ASP A 158 47.91 12.04 -38.95
N GLU A 159 47.29 12.95 -38.19
CA GLU A 159 46.99 14.32 -38.66
C GLU A 159 48.26 15.11 -39.02
N SER A 160 49.34 14.98 -38.23
CA SER A 160 50.61 15.67 -38.51
C SER A 160 51.33 15.15 -39.77
N ASN A 161 51.20 13.84 -40.07
CA ASN A 161 51.79 13.25 -41.27
C ASN A 161 51.00 13.59 -42.53
N ASN A 162 49.68 13.72 -42.44
CA ASN A 162 48.84 14.03 -43.62
C ASN A 162 48.96 15.50 -44.05
N THR A 163 49.30 16.41 -43.14
CA THR A 163 49.50 17.84 -43.46
C THR A 163 50.90 18.15 -44.03
N SER A 164 51.79 17.16 -44.10
CA SER A 164 53.16 17.29 -44.62
C SER A 164 53.33 16.74 -46.05
N THR A 165 52.24 16.28 -46.68
CA THR A 165 52.25 15.64 -48.01
C THR A 165 51.48 16.43 -49.08
N ASP A 166 51.01 17.64 -48.75
CA ASP A 166 50.45 18.60 -49.71
C ASP A 166 51.44 19.74 -50.02
#